data_AF-A0AAF0LBU4-F1
#
_entry.id   AF-A0AAF0LBU4-F1
#
_cell.length_a   1.000
_cell.length_b   1.000
_cell.length_c   1.000
_cell.angle_alpha   90.00
_cell.angle_beta   90.00
_cell.angle_gamma   90.00
#
_symmetry.space_group_name_H-M   'P 1'
#
loop_
_entity.id
_entity.type
_entity.pdbx_description
1 polymer ?
#
loop_
_entity_poly.entity_id
_entity_poly.type
_entity_poly.pdbx_seq_one_letter_code
_entity_poly.pdbx_strand_id
1 'polypeptide(L)'
;MPRRTAIARFVLGCAVLLAVVVATLPGVASGAVELFRAGVAALRGVGHGLLSVEDGFVTAAAVTLVVVPLPALVAAAGRGAAAVAGWRASVWAAVACVVVVSIRAAQGTTPGPTWVSGVLASAVGVLLGCLLLAALRTRAVAPTPRSRRLATTLLALYGIGVLLVGFWGSPVDAGAHPGILRVLDLAHRAGLPLWFGYGALEFTANVLFFVPLGLLVVLRLGTRAWWAGAAAGLVVSAAIEVGQALFLPARFASLDDVLANTSGAVIGAMAGVVLLGLRGRRTTAGTTAPGTTKPRRSAAGR
;
A
#
# COMPACT_ATOMS: atom_id res chain seq x y z
N MET A 1 -6.49 -37.35 9.78
CA MET A 1 -6.07 -35.97 9.42
C MET A 1 -7.17 -35.04 8.85
N PRO A 2 -8.25 -35.47 8.16
CA PRO A 2 -9.24 -34.56 7.55
C PRO A 2 -10.09 -33.70 8.53
N ARG A 3 -10.36 -34.21 9.74
CA ARG A 3 -11.20 -33.52 10.75
C ARG A 3 -10.59 -32.23 11.29
N ARG A 4 -9.25 -32.16 11.47
CA ARG A 4 -8.58 -30.95 11.97
C ARG A 4 -8.61 -29.79 10.95
N THR A 5 -8.54 -30.11 9.66
CA THR A 5 -8.66 -29.11 8.59
C THR A 5 -10.08 -28.58 8.40
N ALA A 6 -11.11 -29.40 8.67
CA ALA A 6 -12.50 -28.96 8.63
C ALA A 6 -12.81 -27.98 9.79
N ILE A 7 -12.35 -28.31 11.00
CA ILE A 7 -12.51 -27.46 12.19
C ILE A 7 -11.77 -26.13 12.03
N ALA A 8 -10.54 -26.12 11.51
CA ALA A 8 -9.81 -24.88 11.27
C ALA A 8 -10.47 -23.97 10.22
N ARG A 9 -11.06 -24.56 9.17
CA ARG A 9 -11.84 -23.80 8.16
C ARG A 9 -13.15 -23.27 8.73
N PHE A 10 -13.82 -24.05 9.57
CA PHE A 10 -15.03 -23.64 10.26
C PHE A 10 -14.76 -22.49 11.23
N VAL A 11 -13.72 -22.59 12.07
CA VAL A 11 -13.32 -21.52 13.01
C VAL A 11 -12.91 -20.24 12.28
N LEU A 12 -12.16 -20.36 11.17
CA LEU A 12 -11.84 -19.21 10.32
C LEU A 12 -13.09 -18.59 9.70
N GLY A 13 -14.02 -19.43 9.20
CA GLY A 13 -15.32 -18.99 8.69
C GLY A 13 -16.18 -18.28 9.73
N CYS A 14 -16.23 -18.81 10.96
CA CYS A 14 -16.95 -18.19 12.08
C CYS A 14 -16.29 -16.88 12.54
N ALA A 15 -14.96 -16.79 12.56
CA ALA A 15 -14.25 -15.56 12.90
C ALA A 15 -14.45 -14.47 11.84
N VAL A 16 -14.42 -14.85 10.55
CA VAL A 16 -14.74 -13.96 9.44
C VAL A 16 -16.20 -13.51 9.52
N LEU A 17 -17.14 -14.43 9.77
CA LEU A 17 -18.56 -14.13 9.94
C LEU A 17 -18.79 -13.18 11.12
N LEU A 18 -18.14 -13.41 12.26
CA LEU A 18 -18.25 -12.55 13.44
C LEU A 18 -17.68 -11.16 13.17
N ALA A 19 -16.53 -11.06 12.48
CA ALA A 19 -15.96 -9.78 12.07
C ALA A 19 -16.87 -9.03 11.09
N VAL A 20 -17.50 -9.75 10.15
CA VAL A 20 -18.52 -9.20 9.24
C VAL A 20 -19.71 -8.68 10.02
N VAL A 21 -20.25 -9.47 10.95
CA VAL A 21 -21.40 -9.08 11.80
C VAL A 21 -21.08 -7.82 12.61
N VAL A 22 -19.93 -7.78 13.29
CA VAL A 22 -19.49 -6.61 14.06
C VAL A 22 -19.27 -5.38 13.17
N ALA A 23 -18.68 -5.55 11.97
CA ALA A 23 -18.50 -4.47 11.00
C ALA A 23 -19.82 -3.99 10.35
N THR A 24 -20.87 -4.80 10.38
CA THR A 24 -22.20 -4.39 9.91
C THR A 24 -23.05 -3.71 10.98
N LEU A 25 -22.62 -3.71 12.26
CA LEU A 25 -23.32 -2.97 13.30
C LEU A 25 -23.27 -1.45 13.00
N PRO A 26 -24.42 -0.76 12.97
CA PRO A 26 -24.51 0.64 12.54
C PRO A 26 -23.53 1.59 13.23
N GLY A 27 -23.18 1.36 14.50
CA GLY A 27 -22.29 2.22 15.28
C GLY A 27 -20.81 1.81 15.38
N VAL A 28 -20.43 0.57 15.04
CA VAL A 28 -19.04 0.09 15.24
C VAL A 28 -18.15 0.37 14.02
N ALA A 29 -18.65 0.19 12.81
CA ALA A 29 -17.83 0.47 11.62
C ALA A 29 -17.88 1.92 11.13
N SER A 30 -18.86 2.71 11.60
CA SER A 30 -18.89 4.16 11.36
C SER A 30 -17.88 4.89 12.24
N GLY A 31 -17.69 4.47 13.50
CA GLY A 31 -16.86 5.19 14.46
C GLY A 31 -15.40 5.40 14.04
N ALA A 32 -14.74 4.41 13.42
CA ALA A 32 -13.36 4.56 12.95
C ALA A 32 -13.26 5.53 11.76
N VAL A 33 -14.22 5.47 10.84
CA VAL A 33 -14.30 6.38 9.68
C VAL A 33 -14.63 7.81 10.14
N GLU A 34 -15.54 7.95 11.10
CA GLU A 34 -15.92 9.23 11.71
C GLU A 34 -14.75 9.84 12.48
N LEU A 35 -14.03 9.06 13.27
CA LEU A 35 -12.84 9.52 13.98
C LEU A 35 -11.76 9.99 13.01
N PHE A 36 -11.52 9.23 11.92
CA PHE A 36 -10.58 9.64 10.88
C PHE A 36 -11.00 10.95 10.21
N ARG A 37 -12.27 11.09 9.84
CA ARG A 37 -12.82 12.33 9.29
C ARG A 37 -12.69 13.50 10.25
N ALA A 38 -12.96 13.29 11.54
CA ALA A 38 -12.81 14.32 12.56
C ALA A 38 -11.34 14.76 12.70
N GLY A 39 -10.40 13.82 12.63
CA GLY A 39 -8.97 14.12 12.59
C GLY A 39 -8.57 14.93 11.36
N VAL A 40 -9.03 14.55 10.17
CA VAL A 40 -8.79 15.30 8.93
C VAL A 40 -9.43 16.69 8.97
N ALA A 41 -10.65 16.81 9.51
CA ALA A 41 -11.31 18.10 9.68
C ALA A 41 -10.55 19.02 10.65
N ALA A 42 -10.02 18.47 11.74
CA ALA A 42 -9.15 19.22 12.65
C ALA A 42 -7.87 19.67 11.96
N LEU A 43 -7.23 18.80 11.17
CA LEU A 43 -6.04 19.16 10.39
C LEU A 43 -6.34 20.25 9.35
N ARG A 44 -7.49 20.20 8.66
CA ARG A 44 -7.95 21.27 7.76
C ARG A 44 -8.10 22.60 8.49
N GLY A 45 -8.61 22.58 9.73
CA GLY A 45 -8.78 23.76 10.57
C GLY A 45 -7.46 24.39 11.05
N VAL A 46 -6.45 23.56 11.36
CA VAL A 46 -5.12 24.04 11.79
C VAL A 46 -4.25 24.46 10.61
N GLY A 47 -4.34 23.75 9.49
CA GLY A 47 -3.52 23.96 8.31
C GLY A 47 -4.00 25.07 7.38
N HIS A 48 -4.85 26.02 7.82
CA HIS A 48 -5.43 27.06 6.95
C HIS A 48 -6.12 26.52 5.66
N GLY A 49 -6.61 25.28 5.65
CA GLY A 49 -7.20 24.65 4.46
C GLY A 49 -6.22 23.93 3.53
N LEU A 50 -4.96 23.70 3.94
CA LEU A 50 -3.93 22.97 3.16
C LEU A 50 -4.17 21.45 2.96
N LEU A 51 -5.36 20.96 3.32
CA LEU A 51 -5.84 19.59 3.06
C LEU A 51 -7.06 19.69 2.13
N SER A 52 -6.77 19.75 0.83
CA SER A 52 -7.70 20.07 -0.26
C SER A 52 -8.46 18.86 -0.81
N VAL A 53 -8.08 17.65 -0.41
CA VAL A 53 -8.64 16.41 -0.97
C VAL A 53 -10.12 16.23 -0.64
N GLU A 54 -10.88 15.65 -1.57
CA GLU A 54 -12.33 15.51 -1.50
C GLU A 54 -12.80 14.63 -0.32
N ASP A 55 -13.96 14.92 0.29
CA ASP A 55 -14.46 14.16 1.46
C ASP A 55 -14.75 12.67 1.16
N GLY A 56 -15.15 12.38 -0.08
CA GLY A 56 -15.32 11.00 -0.52
C GLY A 56 -13.98 10.27 -0.64
N PHE A 57 -12.90 10.96 -1.03
CA PHE A 57 -11.54 10.42 -1.00
C PHE A 57 -11.07 10.17 0.44
N VAL A 58 -11.30 11.11 1.36
CA VAL A 58 -11.01 10.94 2.79
C VAL A 58 -11.74 9.72 3.35
N THR A 59 -12.99 9.52 2.96
CA THR A 59 -13.77 8.35 3.35
C THR A 59 -13.19 7.06 2.78
N ALA A 60 -12.82 7.05 1.50
CA ALA A 60 -12.19 5.89 0.87
C ALA A 60 -10.85 5.55 1.53
N ALA A 61 -10.02 6.55 1.83
CA ALA A 61 -8.76 6.39 2.55
C ALA A 61 -8.97 5.80 3.96
N ALA A 62 -9.99 6.27 4.69
CA ALA A 62 -10.34 5.69 6.00
C ALA A 62 -10.70 4.21 5.89
N VAL A 63 -11.55 3.85 4.92
CA VAL A 63 -11.92 2.45 4.66
C VAL A 63 -10.69 1.63 4.29
N THR A 64 -9.82 2.14 3.41
CA THR A 64 -8.56 1.50 3.05
C THR A 64 -7.70 1.22 4.30
N LEU A 65 -7.51 2.21 5.18
CA LEU A 65 -6.72 2.06 6.41
C LEU A 65 -7.30 1.02 7.37
N VAL A 66 -8.62 0.97 7.52
CA VAL A 66 -9.31 -0.06 8.33
C VAL A 66 -9.11 -1.48 7.75
N VAL A 67 -9.04 -1.59 6.42
CA VAL A 67 -8.91 -2.87 5.72
C VAL A 67 -7.46 -3.39 5.67
N VAL A 68 -6.45 -2.51 5.65
CA VAL A 68 -5.02 -2.87 5.64
C VAL A 68 -4.63 -3.96 6.66
N PRO A 69 -5.04 -3.91 7.94
CA PRO A 69 -4.67 -4.96 8.91
C PRO A 69 -5.40 -6.30 8.70
N LEU A 70 -6.51 -6.34 7.96
CA LEU A 70 -7.36 -7.53 7.88
C LEU A 70 -6.63 -8.79 7.36
N PRO A 71 -5.85 -8.76 6.26
CA PRO A 71 -5.11 -9.95 5.82
C PRO A 71 -4.18 -10.51 6.91
N ALA A 72 -3.54 -9.66 7.71
CA ALA A 72 -2.66 -10.07 8.80
C ALA A 72 -3.44 -10.65 9.98
N LEU A 73 -4.56 -10.03 10.37
CA LEU A 73 -5.44 -10.51 11.44
C LEU A 73 -6.06 -11.86 11.10
N VAL A 74 -6.59 -12.02 9.89
CA VAL A 74 -7.13 -13.29 9.38
C VAL A 74 -6.05 -14.37 9.37
N ALA A 75 -4.83 -14.03 8.94
CA ALA A 75 -3.71 -14.96 8.97
C ALA A 75 -3.29 -15.37 10.39
N ALA A 76 -3.41 -14.47 11.38
CA ALA A 76 -3.08 -14.73 12.78
C ALA A 76 -4.14 -15.59 13.50
N ALA A 77 -5.42 -15.45 13.14
CA ALA A 77 -6.52 -16.24 13.68
C ALA A 77 -6.50 -17.71 13.20
N GLY A 78 -5.97 -17.97 11.99
CA GLY A 78 -5.91 -19.30 11.39
C GLY A 78 -4.85 -20.27 11.94
N ARG A 79 -4.21 -19.99 13.09
CA ARG A 79 -3.03 -20.72 13.63
C ARG A 79 -3.29 -22.14 14.17
N GLY A 80 -4.36 -22.82 13.72
CA GLY A 80 -4.73 -24.18 14.15
C GLY A 80 -4.33 -25.33 13.22
N ALA A 81 -3.85 -25.06 12.01
CA ALA A 81 -3.32 -26.09 11.10
C ALA A 81 -2.42 -25.43 10.07
N ALA A 82 -1.19 -25.94 9.90
CA ALA A 82 -0.21 -25.63 8.85
C ALA A 82 -0.57 -24.44 7.94
N ALA A 83 0.09 -23.30 8.19
CA ALA A 83 0.21 -22.14 7.31
C ALA A 83 -0.91 -22.04 6.26
N VAL A 84 -2.03 -21.42 6.63
CA VAL A 84 -2.93 -20.86 5.63
C VAL A 84 -2.04 -19.94 4.78
N ALA A 85 -1.71 -20.40 3.57
CA ALA A 85 -0.82 -19.71 2.65
C ALA A 85 -1.31 -18.27 2.54
N GLY A 86 -0.42 -17.28 2.66
CA GLY A 86 -0.80 -15.87 2.86
C GLY A 86 -1.90 -15.38 1.92
N TRP A 87 -1.92 -15.91 0.68
CA TRP A 87 -2.96 -15.64 -0.31
C TRP A 87 -4.39 -16.02 0.13
N ARG A 88 -4.59 -17.12 0.87
CA ARG A 88 -5.92 -17.56 1.34
C ARG A 88 -6.49 -16.61 2.38
N ALA A 89 -5.64 -16.08 3.26
CA ALA A 89 -6.05 -15.06 4.24
C ALA A 89 -6.49 -13.77 3.52
N SER A 90 -5.77 -13.38 2.47
CA SER A 90 -6.13 -12.26 1.61
C SER A 90 -7.47 -12.46 0.88
N VAL A 91 -7.72 -13.67 0.37
CA VAL A 91 -9.00 -14.00 -0.27
C VAL A 91 -10.17 -13.88 0.72
N TRP A 92 -10.02 -14.43 1.93
CA TRP A 92 -11.05 -14.31 2.96
C TRP A 92 -11.29 -12.87 3.41
N ALA A 93 -10.22 -12.07 3.53
CA ALA A 93 -10.35 -10.64 3.80
C ALA A 93 -11.12 -9.92 2.67
N ALA A 94 -10.80 -10.20 1.41
CA ALA A 94 -11.50 -9.61 0.26
C ALA A 94 -12.99 -9.98 0.23
N VAL A 95 -13.32 -11.27 0.45
CA VAL A 95 -14.72 -11.73 0.51
C VAL A 95 -15.47 -11.05 1.65
N ALA A 96 -14.88 -10.96 2.84
CA ALA A 96 -15.47 -10.28 3.99
C ALA A 96 -15.77 -8.81 3.67
N CYS A 97 -14.82 -8.10 3.05
CA CYS A 97 -15.01 -6.71 2.62
C CYS A 97 -16.16 -6.57 1.62
N VAL A 98 -16.22 -7.42 0.58
CA VAL A 98 -17.30 -7.37 -0.41
C VAL A 98 -18.67 -7.56 0.26
N VAL A 99 -18.80 -8.52 1.17
CA VAL A 99 -20.06 -8.76 1.90
C VAL A 99 -20.46 -7.54 2.73
N VAL A 100 -19.53 -7.02 3.55
CA VAL A 100 -19.80 -5.84 4.40
C VAL A 100 -20.19 -4.63 3.56
N VAL A 101 -19.44 -4.34 2.49
CA VAL A 101 -19.72 -3.22 1.58
C VAL A 101 -21.07 -3.39 0.89
N SER A 102 -21.43 -4.61 0.48
CA SER A 102 -22.72 -4.90 -0.16
C SER A 102 -23.89 -4.66 0.78
N ILE A 103 -23.77 -5.10 2.03
CA ILE A 103 -24.79 -4.86 3.06
C ILE A 103 -24.93 -3.35 3.33
N ARG A 104 -23.81 -2.65 3.51
CA ARG A 104 -23.78 -1.20 3.77
C ARG A 104 -24.37 -0.40 2.61
N ALA A 105 -24.01 -0.75 1.38
CA ALA A 105 -24.56 -0.13 0.19
C ALA A 105 -26.07 -0.31 0.10
N ALA A 106 -26.58 -1.52 0.35
CA ALA A 106 -28.02 -1.81 0.33
C ALA A 106 -28.83 -1.06 1.40
N GLN A 107 -28.19 -0.66 2.50
CA GLN A 107 -28.81 0.13 3.58
C GLN A 107 -28.77 1.63 3.32
N GLY A 108 -28.00 2.10 2.33
CA GLY A 108 -27.81 3.51 2.04
C GLY A 108 -28.82 4.08 1.04
N THR A 109 -28.84 5.41 0.93
CA THR A 109 -29.68 6.14 -0.04
C THR A 109 -29.13 6.11 -1.47
N THR A 110 -27.86 5.76 -1.65
CA THR A 110 -27.16 5.71 -2.95
C THR A 110 -26.39 4.39 -3.11
N PRO A 111 -27.09 3.26 -3.28
CA PRO A 111 -26.49 1.92 -3.18
C PRO A 111 -25.37 1.67 -4.20
N GLY A 112 -25.58 2.02 -5.47
CA GLY A 112 -24.59 1.82 -6.54
C GLY A 112 -23.25 2.54 -6.27
N PRO A 113 -23.25 3.88 -6.16
CA PRO A 113 -22.03 4.65 -5.86
C PRO A 113 -21.35 4.23 -4.56
N THR A 114 -22.13 3.98 -3.49
CA THR A 114 -21.60 3.52 -2.20
C THR A 114 -20.90 2.18 -2.34
N TRP A 115 -21.48 1.25 -3.10
CA TRP A 115 -20.90 -0.07 -3.35
C TRP A 115 -19.57 0.03 -4.10
N VAL A 116 -19.55 0.75 -5.23
CA VAL A 116 -18.33 0.90 -6.04
C VAL A 116 -17.21 1.54 -5.23
N SER A 117 -17.51 2.62 -4.50
CA SER A 117 -16.55 3.29 -3.63
C SER A 117 -15.99 2.36 -2.55
N GLY A 118 -16.86 1.62 -1.87
CA GLY A 118 -16.46 0.70 -0.80
C GLY A 118 -15.63 -0.48 -1.30
N VAL A 119 -15.98 -1.04 -2.47
CA VAL A 119 -15.24 -2.12 -3.11
C VAL A 119 -13.86 -1.66 -3.53
N LEU A 120 -13.75 -0.49 -4.18
CA LEU A 120 -12.46 0.07 -4.60
C LEU A 120 -11.54 0.33 -3.40
N ALA A 121 -12.05 1.01 -2.37
CA ALA A 121 -11.29 1.31 -1.15
C ALA A 121 -10.83 0.03 -0.42
N SER A 122 -11.71 -0.98 -0.36
CA SER A 122 -11.38 -2.28 0.23
C SER A 122 -10.36 -3.05 -0.59
N ALA A 123 -10.45 -3.02 -1.93
CA ALA A 123 -9.49 -3.69 -2.80
C ALA A 123 -8.09 -3.10 -2.61
N VAL A 124 -7.96 -1.77 -2.58
CA VAL A 124 -6.70 -1.09 -2.27
C VAL A 124 -6.19 -1.48 -0.88
N GLY A 125 -7.07 -1.47 0.13
CA GLY A 125 -6.72 -1.87 1.50
C GLY A 125 -6.23 -3.31 1.60
N VAL A 126 -6.88 -4.26 0.91
CA VAL A 126 -6.45 -5.65 0.87
C VAL A 126 -5.10 -5.79 0.18
N LEU A 127 -4.87 -5.09 -0.94
CA LEU A 127 -3.58 -5.13 -1.65
C LEU A 127 -2.44 -4.59 -0.77
N LEU A 128 -2.65 -3.44 -0.12
CA LEU A 128 -1.69 -2.87 0.83
C LEU A 128 -1.49 -3.78 2.05
N GLY A 129 -2.55 -4.40 2.57
CA GLY A 129 -2.48 -5.38 3.64
C GLY A 129 -1.71 -6.65 3.26
N CYS A 130 -1.83 -7.11 2.01
CA CYS A 130 -1.03 -8.20 1.47
C CYS A 130 0.45 -7.83 1.42
N LEU A 131 0.75 -6.62 0.95
CA LEU A 131 2.11 -6.09 0.87
C LEU A 131 2.73 -5.98 2.27
N LEU A 132 2.00 -5.41 3.24
CA LEU A 132 2.40 -5.33 4.63
C LEU A 132 2.67 -6.72 5.22
N LEU A 133 1.72 -7.65 5.08
CA LEU A 133 1.88 -9.03 5.58
C LEU A 133 3.11 -9.72 4.95
N ALA A 134 3.35 -9.52 3.66
CA ALA A 134 4.53 -10.05 2.98
C ALA A 134 5.83 -9.42 3.50
N ALA A 135 5.85 -8.10 3.73
CA ALA A 135 6.99 -7.38 4.30
C ALA A 135 7.29 -7.86 5.73
N LEU A 136 6.26 -7.98 6.59
CA LEU A 136 6.39 -8.48 7.97
C LEU A 136 6.92 -9.92 8.05
N ARG A 137 6.61 -10.75 7.05
CA ARG A 137 7.10 -12.14 6.96
C ARG A 137 8.48 -12.26 6.30
N THR A 138 9.02 -11.17 5.78
CA THR A 138 10.32 -11.18 5.12
C THR A 138 11.43 -11.15 6.17
N ARG A 139 12.40 -12.05 6.04
CA ARG A 139 13.56 -12.10 6.93
C ARG A 139 14.51 -10.93 6.66
N ALA A 140 15.37 -10.64 7.63
CA ALA A 140 16.47 -9.70 7.42
C ALA A 140 17.38 -10.18 6.27
N VAL A 141 17.54 -9.34 5.25
CA VAL A 141 18.39 -9.58 4.08
C VAL A 141 19.27 -8.36 3.87
N ALA A 142 20.58 -8.58 3.84
CA ALA A 142 21.56 -7.55 3.51
C ALA A 142 21.62 -7.32 1.98
N PRO A 143 21.86 -6.09 1.52
CA PRO A 143 21.94 -5.79 0.11
C PRO A 143 23.27 -6.26 -0.48
N THR A 144 23.26 -6.79 -1.71
CA THR A 144 24.49 -7.17 -2.43
C THR A 144 25.21 -5.95 -2.98
N PRO A 145 26.53 -5.99 -3.27
CA PRO A 145 27.25 -4.87 -3.88
C PRO A 145 26.63 -4.39 -5.19
N ARG A 146 26.13 -5.31 -6.02
CA ARG A 146 25.41 -4.99 -7.27
C ARG A 146 24.10 -4.24 -7.00
N SER A 147 23.31 -4.72 -6.02
CA SER A 147 22.06 -4.05 -5.59
C SER A 147 22.34 -2.64 -5.11
N ARG A 148 23.38 -2.44 -4.28
CA ARG A 148 23.73 -1.11 -3.74
C ARG A 148 24.16 -0.14 -4.84
N ARG A 149 24.99 -0.59 -5.79
CA ARG A 149 25.42 0.24 -6.93
C ARG A 149 24.24 0.65 -7.79
N LEU A 150 23.43 -0.32 -8.24
CA LEU A 150 22.25 -0.05 -9.06
C LEU A 150 21.27 0.87 -8.33
N ALA A 151 20.95 0.59 -7.07
CA ALA A 151 20.05 1.43 -6.28
C ALA A 151 20.59 2.84 -6.11
N THR A 152 21.90 3.03 -5.94
CA THR A 152 22.52 4.36 -5.84
C THR A 152 22.43 5.11 -7.16
N THR A 153 22.73 4.47 -8.29
CA THR A 153 22.61 5.09 -9.62
C THR A 153 21.16 5.48 -9.90
N LEU A 154 20.22 4.58 -9.66
CA LEU A 154 18.80 4.86 -9.88
C LEU A 154 18.29 5.95 -8.92
N LEU A 155 18.75 5.96 -7.66
CA LEU A 155 18.38 6.99 -6.70
C LEU A 155 18.92 8.37 -7.10
N ALA A 156 20.13 8.44 -7.66
CA ALA A 156 20.69 9.68 -8.18
C ALA A 156 19.90 10.19 -9.40
N LEU A 157 19.63 9.33 -10.38
CA LEU A 157 18.83 9.68 -11.56
C LEU A 157 17.40 10.09 -11.19
N TYR A 158 16.77 9.32 -10.30
CA TYR A 158 15.46 9.64 -9.76
C TYR A 158 15.46 10.97 -9.00
N GLY A 159 16.44 11.21 -8.13
CA GLY A 159 16.58 12.45 -7.38
C GLY A 159 16.74 13.67 -8.29
N ILE A 160 17.51 13.56 -9.37
CA ILE A 160 17.58 14.60 -10.40
C ILE A 160 16.19 14.84 -11.01
N GLY A 161 15.48 13.79 -11.40
CA GLY A 161 14.12 13.90 -11.92
C GLY A 161 13.15 14.57 -10.94
N VAL A 162 13.19 14.19 -9.66
CA VAL A 162 12.38 14.81 -8.58
C VAL A 162 12.68 16.29 -8.45
N LEU A 163 13.96 16.70 -8.46
CA LEU A 163 14.33 18.11 -8.40
C LEU A 163 13.85 18.89 -9.63
N LEU A 164 14.00 18.32 -10.83
CA LEU A 164 13.54 18.96 -12.07
C LEU A 164 12.02 19.16 -12.08
N VAL A 165 11.27 18.16 -11.61
CA VAL A 165 9.80 18.22 -11.53
C VAL A 165 9.34 19.16 -10.40
N GLY A 166 9.91 19.01 -9.21
CA GLY A 166 9.53 19.77 -8.02
C GLY A 166 9.84 21.26 -8.16
N PHE A 167 10.97 21.62 -8.77
CA PHE A 167 11.35 23.02 -8.99
C PHE A 167 10.99 23.52 -10.40
N TRP A 168 10.10 22.83 -11.11
CA TRP A 168 9.55 23.33 -12.36
C TRP A 168 8.74 24.59 -12.10
N GLY A 169 9.04 25.67 -12.85
CA GLY A 169 8.56 27.03 -12.58
C GLY A 169 7.04 27.20 -12.64
N SER A 170 6.32 26.30 -13.32
CA SER A 170 4.87 26.20 -13.27
C SER A 170 4.44 24.83 -12.71
N PRO A 171 3.20 24.67 -12.22
CA PRO A 171 2.63 23.34 -12.03
C PRO A 171 2.77 22.54 -13.33
N VAL A 172 3.25 21.29 -13.24
CA VAL A 172 3.58 20.44 -14.42
C VAL A 172 2.34 20.13 -15.26
N ASP A 173 1.18 20.20 -14.62
CA ASP A 173 -0.16 19.97 -15.12
C ASP A 173 -0.86 21.24 -15.63
N ALA A 174 -0.30 22.45 -15.47
CA ALA A 174 -0.97 23.70 -15.85
C ALA A 174 -1.40 23.71 -17.34
N GLY A 175 -0.59 23.13 -18.24
CA GLY A 175 -0.94 22.97 -19.65
C GLY A 175 -1.80 21.72 -19.95
N ALA A 176 -1.80 20.73 -19.06
CA ALA A 176 -2.52 19.46 -19.23
C ALA A 176 -3.88 19.44 -18.53
N HIS A 177 -4.19 20.43 -17.67
CA HIS A 177 -5.37 20.47 -16.83
C HIS A 177 -6.69 20.23 -17.60
N PRO A 178 -6.95 20.88 -18.76
CA PRO A 178 -8.17 20.60 -19.53
C PRO A 178 -8.21 19.18 -20.11
N GLY A 179 -7.05 18.55 -20.35
CA GLY A 179 -6.95 17.16 -20.77
C GLY A 179 -7.23 16.20 -19.62
N ILE A 180 -6.70 16.49 -18.43
CA ILE A 180 -6.92 15.71 -17.21
C ILE A 180 -8.41 15.68 -16.86
N LEU A 181 -9.09 16.83 -16.86
CA LEU A 181 -10.52 16.89 -16.59
C LEU A 181 -11.35 16.07 -17.59
N ARG A 182 -11.00 16.11 -18.89
CA ARG A 182 -11.65 15.28 -19.90
C ARG A 182 -11.47 13.78 -19.65
N VAL A 183 -10.29 13.36 -19.20
CA VAL A 183 -10.02 11.95 -18.84
C VAL A 183 -10.81 11.57 -17.59
N LEU A 184 -10.87 12.43 -16.58
CA LEU A 184 -11.68 12.21 -15.38
C LEU A 184 -13.16 12.07 -15.71
N ASP A 185 -13.71 12.94 -16.57
CA ASP A 185 -15.09 12.85 -17.04
C ASP A 185 -15.38 11.50 -17.72
N LEU A 186 -14.46 11.04 -18.58
CA LEU A 186 -14.57 9.73 -19.23
C LEU A 186 -14.49 8.60 -18.20
N ALA A 187 -13.62 8.72 -17.19
CA ALA A 187 -13.49 7.72 -16.13
C ALA A 187 -14.74 7.67 -15.25
N HIS A 188 -15.34 8.80 -14.90
CA HIS A 188 -16.62 8.86 -14.16
C HIS A 188 -17.75 8.22 -14.95
N ARG A 189 -17.81 8.44 -16.27
CA ARG A 189 -18.77 7.75 -17.17
C ARG A 189 -18.52 6.24 -17.24
N ALA A 190 -17.28 5.80 -17.04
CA ALA A 190 -16.90 4.39 -16.96
C ALA A 190 -17.11 3.76 -15.57
N GLY A 191 -17.63 4.51 -14.60
CA GLY A 191 -17.95 4.03 -13.25
C GLY A 191 -16.90 4.34 -12.17
N LEU A 192 -15.90 5.18 -12.46
CA LEU A 192 -15.02 5.71 -11.42
C LEU A 192 -15.86 6.57 -10.44
N PRO A 193 -15.66 6.45 -9.11
CA PRO A 193 -16.41 7.26 -8.15
C PRO A 193 -16.21 8.76 -8.37
N LEU A 194 -17.28 9.54 -8.27
CA LEU A 194 -17.27 11.00 -8.47
C LEU A 194 -16.37 11.76 -7.48
N TRP A 195 -16.10 11.17 -6.32
CA TRP A 195 -15.15 11.74 -5.36
C TRP A 195 -13.69 11.62 -5.79
N PHE A 196 -13.39 10.77 -6.78
CA PHE A 196 -12.07 10.71 -7.38
C PHE A 196 -11.97 11.82 -8.42
N GLY A 197 -11.75 13.04 -7.93
CA GLY A 197 -11.55 14.24 -8.72
C GLY A 197 -10.07 14.52 -8.95
N TYR A 198 -9.77 15.79 -9.19
CA TYR A 198 -8.41 16.26 -9.44
C TYR A 198 -7.51 16.11 -8.22
N GLY A 199 -8.00 16.47 -7.03
CA GLY A 199 -7.21 16.40 -5.79
C GLY A 199 -6.86 14.94 -5.43
N ALA A 200 -7.85 14.04 -5.52
CA ALA A 200 -7.62 12.60 -5.38
C ALA A 200 -6.59 12.06 -6.39
N LEU A 201 -6.63 12.51 -7.64
CA LEU A 201 -5.67 12.12 -8.67
C LEU A 201 -4.27 12.63 -8.36
N GLU A 202 -4.13 13.90 -8.00
CA GLU A 202 -2.86 14.54 -7.62
C GLU A 202 -2.24 13.84 -6.41
N PHE A 203 -3.02 13.63 -5.35
CA PHE A 203 -2.60 12.88 -4.17
C PHE A 203 -2.12 11.47 -4.55
N THR A 204 -2.89 10.74 -5.37
CA THR A 204 -2.53 9.39 -5.81
C THR A 204 -1.27 9.39 -6.68
N ALA A 205 -1.11 10.38 -7.55
CA ALA A 205 0.08 10.53 -8.38
C ALA A 205 1.33 10.77 -7.53
N ASN A 206 1.24 11.62 -6.50
CA ASN A 206 2.32 11.90 -5.55
C ASN A 206 2.70 10.66 -4.74
N VAL A 207 1.70 9.87 -4.27
CA VAL A 207 1.95 8.55 -3.67
C VAL A 207 2.77 7.67 -4.62
N LEU A 208 2.31 7.50 -5.87
CA LEU A 208 3.01 6.64 -6.84
C LEU A 208 4.40 7.18 -7.19
N PHE A 209 4.57 8.50 -7.26
CA PHE A 209 5.82 9.16 -7.58
C PHE A 209 6.91 8.91 -6.52
N PHE A 210 6.54 8.74 -5.24
CA PHE A 210 7.47 8.46 -4.14
C PHE A 210 7.68 6.98 -3.83
N VAL A 211 6.90 6.06 -4.43
CA VAL A 211 7.15 4.60 -4.31
C VAL A 211 8.60 4.22 -4.71
N PRO A 212 9.16 4.72 -5.82
CA PRO A 212 10.56 4.44 -6.17
C PRO A 212 11.57 4.85 -5.09
N LEU A 213 11.38 6.00 -4.44
CA LEU A 213 12.28 6.49 -3.39
C LEU A 213 12.42 5.47 -2.26
N GLY A 214 11.28 5.10 -1.66
CA GLY A 214 11.25 4.13 -0.56
C GLY A 214 11.85 2.78 -0.97
N LEU A 215 11.49 2.29 -2.16
CA LEU A 215 11.99 1.02 -2.70
C LEU A 215 13.51 1.05 -2.85
N LEU A 216 14.06 2.08 -3.50
CA LEU A 216 15.49 2.20 -3.79
C LEU A 216 16.32 2.36 -2.51
N VAL A 217 15.81 3.09 -1.52
CA VAL A 217 16.47 3.21 -0.20
C VAL A 217 16.61 1.83 0.45
N VAL A 218 15.57 0.99 0.40
CA VAL A 218 15.64 -0.38 0.93
C VAL A 218 16.58 -1.25 0.12
N LEU A 219 16.59 -1.16 -1.21
CA LEU A 219 17.54 -1.88 -2.05
C LEU A 219 19.01 -1.50 -1.79
N ARG A 220 19.24 -0.27 -1.30
CA ARG A 220 20.57 0.25 -0.94
C ARG A 220 21.00 -0.13 0.48
N LEU A 221 20.08 -0.11 1.45
CA LEU A 221 20.38 -0.28 2.88
C LEU A 221 20.07 -1.67 3.43
N GLY A 222 19.22 -2.45 2.75
CA GLY A 222 18.73 -3.75 3.20
C GLY A 222 17.44 -3.67 4.01
N THR A 223 16.85 -4.83 4.30
CA THR A 223 15.49 -4.89 4.87
C THR A 223 15.41 -4.46 6.33
N ARG A 224 16.52 -4.49 7.09
CA ARG A 224 16.55 -3.99 8.49
C ARG A 224 16.39 -2.47 8.58
N ALA A 225 16.82 -1.75 7.55
CA ALA A 225 16.75 -0.29 7.50
C ALA A 225 15.55 0.18 6.66
N TRP A 226 14.46 -0.60 6.62
CA TRP A 226 13.27 -0.25 5.83
C TRP A 226 12.67 1.09 6.25
N TRP A 227 12.72 1.42 7.54
CA TRP A 227 12.25 2.68 8.11
C TRP A 227 12.98 3.89 7.52
N ALA A 228 14.23 3.72 7.06
CA ALA A 228 14.97 4.78 6.40
C ALA A 228 14.34 5.19 5.06
N GLY A 229 13.63 4.27 4.39
CA GLY A 229 12.85 4.60 3.19
C GLY A 229 11.66 5.51 3.52
N ALA A 230 10.94 5.19 4.60
CA ALA A 230 9.83 6.02 5.09
C ALA A 230 10.32 7.40 5.55
N ALA A 231 11.40 7.43 6.34
CA ALA A 231 12.02 8.68 6.80
C ALA A 231 12.53 9.53 5.62
N ALA A 232 13.12 8.91 4.60
CA ALA A 232 13.54 9.62 3.39
C ALA A 232 12.36 10.28 2.67
N GLY A 233 11.21 9.60 2.57
CA GLY A 233 10.00 10.20 1.98
C GLY A 233 9.57 11.47 2.71
N LEU A 234 9.46 11.40 4.03
CA LEU A 234 9.08 12.56 4.86
C LEU A 234 10.08 13.71 4.71
N VAL A 235 11.38 13.42 4.86
CA VAL A 235 12.43 14.45 4.82
C VAL A 235 12.54 15.08 3.44
N VAL A 236 12.56 14.27 2.37
CA VAL A 236 12.65 14.78 1.00
C VAL A 236 11.40 15.58 0.65
N SER A 237 10.21 15.10 1.00
CA SER A 237 8.98 15.83 0.72
C SER A 237 8.94 17.17 1.46
N ALA A 238 9.24 17.17 2.76
CA ALA A 238 9.28 18.42 3.54
C ALA A 238 10.34 19.40 3.00
N ALA A 239 11.49 18.90 2.54
CA ALA A 239 12.52 19.74 1.93
C ALA A 239 12.08 20.34 0.59
N ILE A 240 11.32 19.59 -0.23
CA ILE A 240 10.74 20.10 -1.48
C ILE A 240 9.73 21.20 -1.18
N GLU A 241 8.79 20.96 -0.26
CA GLU A 241 7.78 21.96 0.14
C GLU A 241 8.42 23.25 0.64
N VAL A 242 9.40 23.13 1.56
CA VAL A 242 10.12 24.29 2.10
C VAL A 242 10.90 25.00 0.98
N GLY A 243 11.55 24.25 0.09
CA GLY A 243 12.24 24.84 -1.05
C GLY A 243 11.29 25.58 -1.99
N GLN A 244 10.14 25.01 -2.32
CA GLN A 244 9.15 25.67 -3.15
C GLN A 244 8.59 26.93 -2.47
N ALA A 245 8.24 26.86 -1.20
CA ALA A 245 7.72 28.00 -0.45
C ALA A 245 8.75 29.16 -0.36
N LEU A 246 10.05 28.85 -0.31
CA LEU A 246 11.11 29.86 -0.23
C LEU A 246 11.51 30.44 -1.59
N PHE A 247 11.46 29.64 -2.67
CA PHE A 247 12.05 29.99 -3.97
C PHE A 247 11.04 30.15 -5.12
N LEU A 248 9.79 29.72 -4.95
CA LEU A 248 8.74 29.79 -5.98
C LEU A 248 7.55 30.61 -5.45
N PRO A 249 7.48 31.92 -5.76
CA PRO A 249 6.47 32.83 -5.22
C PRO A 249 5.01 32.44 -5.50
N ALA A 250 4.79 31.60 -6.51
CA ALA A 250 3.49 31.10 -6.92
C ALA A 250 3.11 29.74 -6.29
N ARG A 251 3.97 29.14 -5.46
CA ARG A 251 3.71 27.84 -4.82
C ARG A 251 3.58 27.99 -3.31
N PHE A 252 2.51 27.40 -2.77
CA PHE A 252 2.26 27.31 -1.34
C PHE A 252 2.59 25.91 -0.85
N ALA A 253 3.14 25.80 0.35
CA ALA A 253 3.46 24.51 0.94
C ALA A 253 2.18 23.70 1.19
N SER A 254 2.13 22.46 0.72
CA SER A 254 0.96 21.58 0.78
C SER A 254 1.18 20.43 1.76
N LEU A 255 0.26 20.28 2.71
CA LEU A 255 0.30 19.13 3.63
C LEU A 255 -0.10 17.83 2.90
N ASP A 256 -0.98 17.94 1.89
CA ASP A 256 -1.40 16.81 1.06
C ASP A 256 -0.19 16.15 0.38
N ASP A 257 0.74 16.96 -0.12
CA ASP A 257 1.93 16.48 -0.82
C ASP A 257 2.87 15.74 0.13
N VAL A 258 3.13 16.28 1.32
CA VAL A 258 3.92 15.59 2.34
C VAL A 258 3.31 14.26 2.75
N LEU A 259 1.99 14.22 2.96
CA LEU A 259 1.28 13.00 3.32
C LEU A 259 1.29 11.96 2.18
N ALA A 260 1.02 12.39 0.95
CA ALA A 260 1.04 11.54 -0.23
C ALA A 260 2.42 10.95 -0.47
N ASN A 261 3.44 11.81 -0.51
CA ASN A 261 4.83 11.42 -0.77
C ASN A 261 5.38 10.49 0.31
N THR A 262 5.09 10.78 1.58
CA THR A 262 5.48 9.91 2.71
C THR A 262 4.79 8.55 2.61
N SER A 263 3.49 8.52 2.28
CA SER A 263 2.73 7.27 2.07
C SER A 263 3.31 6.44 0.93
N GLY A 264 3.66 7.09 -0.19
CA GLY A 264 4.38 6.49 -1.32
C GLY A 264 5.69 5.85 -0.90
N ALA A 265 6.52 6.56 -0.14
CA ALA A 265 7.79 6.05 0.34
C ALA A 265 7.63 4.86 1.31
N VAL A 266 6.59 4.85 2.15
CA VAL A 266 6.26 3.70 3.01
C VAL A 266 5.88 2.48 2.16
N ILE A 267 5.00 2.65 1.16
CA ILE A 267 4.60 1.58 0.23
C ILE A 267 5.82 1.05 -0.53
N GLY A 268 6.65 1.96 -1.04
CA GLY A 268 7.91 1.64 -1.70
C GLY A 268 8.87 0.86 -0.82
N ALA A 269 9.05 1.26 0.43
CA ALA A 269 9.90 0.57 1.37
C ALA A 269 9.41 -0.87 1.63
N MET A 270 8.11 -1.08 1.82
CA MET A 270 7.53 -2.41 1.95
C MET A 270 7.77 -3.26 0.69
N ALA A 271 7.59 -2.69 -0.50
CA ALA A 271 7.86 -3.36 -1.77
C ALA A 271 9.35 -3.74 -1.91
N GLY A 272 10.26 -2.85 -1.53
CA GLY A 272 11.70 -3.10 -1.49
C GLY A 272 12.08 -4.24 -0.54
N VAL A 273 11.43 -4.31 0.64
CA VAL A 273 11.61 -5.41 1.59
C VAL A 273 11.22 -6.74 0.94
N VAL A 274 10.01 -6.82 0.38
CA VAL A 274 9.52 -8.04 -0.28
C VAL A 274 10.43 -8.45 -1.44
N LEU A 275 10.84 -7.50 -2.28
CA LEU A 275 11.70 -7.77 -3.44
C LEU A 275 13.07 -8.36 -3.04
N LEU A 276 13.73 -7.81 -2.00
CA LEU A 276 14.97 -8.38 -1.48
C LEU A 276 14.75 -9.76 -0.85
N GLY A 277 13.66 -9.94 -0.12
CA GLY A 277 13.29 -11.22 0.48
C GLY A 277 13.12 -12.33 -0.55
N LEU A 278 12.42 -12.04 -1.65
CA LEU A 278 12.20 -12.98 -2.75
C LEU A 278 13.52 -13.36 -3.45
N ARG A 279 14.44 -12.39 -3.63
CA ARG A 279 15.76 -12.64 -4.22
C ARG A 279 16.65 -13.48 -3.30
N GLY A 280 16.67 -13.18 -2.00
CA GLY A 280 17.43 -13.95 -1.01
C GLY A 280 17.08 -15.45 -1.01
N ARG A 281 15.79 -15.78 -1.07
CA ARG A 281 15.29 -17.17 -1.09
C ARG A 281 15.74 -17.96 -2.33
N ARG A 282 15.77 -17.32 -3.50
CA ARG A 282 16.20 -17.96 -4.76
C ARG A 282 17.68 -18.34 -4.72
N THR A 283 18.53 -17.47 -4.15
CA THR A 283 19.97 -17.73 -4.00
C THR A 283 20.24 -18.94 -3.11
N THR A 284 19.52 -19.08 -2.00
CA THR A 284 19.70 -20.22 -1.07
C THR A 284 19.19 -21.54 -1.65
N ALA A 285 18.13 -21.53 -2.45
CA ALA A 285 17.57 -22.75 -3.06
C ALA A 285 18.43 -23.33 -4.19
N GLY A 286 19.18 -22.47 -4.92
CA GLY A 286 20.09 -22.90 -5.99
C GLY A 286 21.39 -23.55 -5.50
N THR A 287 21.81 -23.27 -4.26
CA THR A 287 23.03 -23.84 -3.68
C THR A 287 22.83 -25.25 -3.09
N THR A 288 21.59 -25.65 -2.81
CA THR A 288 21.25 -26.97 -2.21
C THR A 288 20.80 -28.03 -3.22
N ALA A 289 21.12 -27.90 -4.51
CA ALA A 289 20.98 -29.01 -5.44
C ALA A 289 21.97 -30.13 -5.06
N PRO A 290 21.54 -31.35 -4.68
CA PRO A 290 22.45 -32.41 -4.32
C PRO A 290 23.28 -32.80 -5.54
N GLY A 291 24.60 -32.59 -5.45
CA GLY A 291 25.54 -33.21 -6.37
C GLY A 291 25.28 -34.71 -6.35
N THR A 292 24.94 -35.26 -7.50
CA THR A 292 24.87 -36.70 -7.74
C THR A 292 26.29 -37.27 -7.66
N THR A 293 26.80 -37.48 -6.45
CA THR A 293 27.96 -38.34 -6.25
C THR A 293 27.55 -39.77 -6.57
N LYS A 294 27.75 -40.14 -7.84
CA LYS A 294 27.66 -41.50 -8.37
C LYS A 294 28.54 -42.41 -7.49
N PRO A 295 28.03 -43.53 -6.94
CA PRO A 295 28.87 -44.47 -6.22
C PRO A 295 29.85 -45.07 -7.22
N ARG A 296 31.15 -44.89 -6.98
CA ARG A 296 32.20 -45.56 -7.73
C ARG A 296 32.14 -47.03 -7.33
N ARG A 297 31.42 -47.85 -8.10
CA ARG A 297 31.49 -49.31 -8.03
C ARG A 297 32.94 -49.71 -8.32
N SER A 298 33.71 -50.09 -7.30
CA SER A 298 34.89 -50.93 -7.52
C SER A 298 34.37 -52.35 -7.73
N ALA A 299 34.35 -52.76 -8.99
CA ALA A 299 34.22 -54.16 -9.35
C ALA A 299 35.45 -54.94 -8.87
N ALA A 300 35.17 -56.16 -8.46
CA ALA A 300 36.04 -57.27 -8.09
C ALA A 300 37.40 -57.35 -8.82
N GLY A 301 38.40 -57.93 -8.13
CA GLY A 301 39.45 -58.66 -8.82
C GLY A 301 40.73 -58.94 -8.02
N ARG A 302 40.76 -60.13 -7.40
CA ARG A 302 41.92 -60.93 -6.93
C ARG A 302 42.44 -60.67 -5.53
#